data_AF-A0A7X7KC76-F1
#
_entry.id   AF-A0A7X7KC76-F1
#
_cell.length_a   1.000
_cell.length_b   1.000
_cell.length_c   1.000
_cell.angle_alpha   90.00
_cell.angle_beta   90.00
_cell.angle_gamma   90.00
#
_symmetry.space_group_name_H-M   'P 1'
#
loop_
_entity.id
_entity.type
_entity.pdbx_description
1 polymer ?
#
loop_
_entity_poly.entity_id
_entity_poly.type
_entity_poly.pdbx_seq_one_letter_code
_entity_poly.pdbx_strand_id
1 'polypeptide(L)'
;MNVVLHGTVRGRTVELDRDPGIEENRVVEVILRTKQLPGPPPAWEPGSKETTAGMLANAWTPEDDRILIEINEDRRRSAFREAPE
;
A
#
# COMPACT_ATOMS: atom_id res chain seq x y z
N MET A 1 -4.41 36.55 1.46
CA MET A 1 -5.23 35.36 1.20
C MET A 1 -4.39 34.16 1.57
N ASN A 2 -4.88 33.26 2.42
CA ASN A 2 -4.11 32.13 2.92
C ASN A 2 -4.62 30.86 2.23
N VAL A 3 -3.73 30.16 1.54
CA VAL A 3 -4.04 28.89 0.87
C VAL A 3 -3.30 27.77 1.58
N VAL A 4 -4.00 26.71 1.96
CA VAL A 4 -3.37 25.51 2.49
C VAL A 4 -3.04 24.59 1.33
N LEU A 5 -1.75 24.27 1.20
CA LEU A 5 -1.23 23.35 0.21
C LEU A 5 -0.58 22.17 0.94
N HIS A 6 -0.71 20.99 0.35
CA HIS A 6 -0.06 19.78 0.82
C HIS A 6 1.09 19.46 -0.14
N GLY A 7 2.09 18.76 0.39
CA GLY A 7 3.30 18.44 -0.33
C GLY A 7 4.28 17.65 0.52
N THR A 8 5.36 17.22 -0.13
CA THR A 8 6.43 16.44 0.49
C THR A 8 7.70 17.27 0.60
N VAL A 9 8.31 17.27 1.79
CA VAL A 9 9.59 17.95 2.02
C VAL A 9 10.74 17.07 1.51
N ARG A 10 11.51 17.58 0.54
CA ARG A 10 12.73 16.96 0.01
C ARG A 10 13.94 17.82 0.32
N GLY A 11 14.55 17.59 1.48
CA GLY A 11 15.70 18.37 1.95
C GLY A 11 15.32 19.84 2.20
N ARG A 12 15.66 20.72 1.25
CA ARG A 12 15.35 22.16 1.32
C ARG A 12 14.19 22.60 0.42
N THR A 13 13.65 21.69 -0.39
CA THR A 13 12.57 21.98 -1.33
C THR A 13 11.28 21.33 -0.84
N VAL A 14 10.15 22.01 -0.96
CA VAL A 14 8.82 21.42 -0.75
C VAL A 14 8.21 21.15 -2.12
N GLU A 15 8.00 19.89 -2.45
CA GLU A 15 7.27 19.48 -3.66
C GLU A 15 5.78 19.52 -3.34
N LEU A 16 5.04 20.41 -4.00
CA LEU A 16 3.61 20.63 -3.75
C LEU A 16 2.76 19.68 -4.61
N ASP A 17 1.67 19.17 -4.05
CA ASP A 17 0.75 18.27 -4.76
C ASP A 17 -0.05 18.98 -5.86
N ARG A 18 -0.09 20.32 -5.82
CA ARG A 18 -0.79 21.18 -6.79
C ARG A 18 -0.08 22.51 -6.97
N ASP A 19 -0.31 23.12 -8.13
CA ASP A 19 0.19 24.46 -8.46
C ASP A 19 -0.37 25.51 -7.47
N PRO A 20 0.49 26.30 -6.80
CA PRO A 20 0.06 27.37 -5.92
C PRO A 20 -0.58 28.57 -6.65
N GLY A 21 -0.42 28.69 -7.97
CA GLY A 21 -0.87 29.84 -8.76
C GLY A 21 -0.15 31.15 -8.38
N ILE A 22 1.06 31.05 -7.83
CA ILE A 22 1.89 32.18 -7.42
C ILE A 22 2.96 32.40 -8.47
N GLU A 23 3.17 33.66 -8.86
CA GLU A 23 4.24 34.06 -9.77
C GLU A 23 5.61 33.58 -9.30
N GLU A 24 6.48 33.22 -10.24
CA GLU A 24 7.85 32.83 -9.93
C GLU A 24 8.59 33.96 -9.17
N ASN A 25 9.49 33.56 -8.26
CA ASN A 25 10.34 34.45 -7.44
C ASN A 25 9.61 35.34 -6.42
N ARG A 26 8.34 35.06 -6.11
CA ARG A 26 7.64 35.76 -5.05
C ARG A 26 8.08 35.26 -3.66
N VAL A 27 8.42 36.20 -2.77
CA VAL A 27 8.74 35.89 -1.37
C VAL A 27 7.44 35.56 -0.63
N VAL A 28 7.42 34.40 0.03
CA VAL A 28 6.26 33.90 0.79
C VAL A 28 6.68 33.41 2.17
N GLU A 29 5.78 33.52 3.14
CA GLU A 29 5.91 32.86 4.43
C GLU A 29 5.37 31.43 4.34
N VAL A 30 6.13 30.45 4.83
CA VAL A 30 5.78 29.03 4.79
C VAL A 30 5.59 28.50 6.21
N ILE A 31 4.41 27.95 6.50
CA ILE A 31 4.12 27.27 7.76
C ILE A 31 4.08 25.76 7.50
N LEU A 32 5.07 25.04 8.04
CA LEU A 32 5.14 23.58 7.92
C LEU A 32 4.35 22.92 9.05
N ARG A 33 3.38 22.08 8.69
CA ARG A 33 2.64 21.23 9.62
C ARG A 33 2.90 19.78 9.26
N THR A 34 3.67 19.07 10.07
CA THR A 34 3.89 17.64 9.88
C THR A 34 2.61 16.90 10.24
N LYS A 35 2.06 16.14 9.30
CA LYS A 35 1.08 15.10 9.61
C LYS A 35 1.85 13.86 10.03
N GLN A 36 1.56 13.36 11.23
CA GLN A 36 1.96 12.02 11.60
C GLN A 36 1.20 11.08 10.66
N LEU A 37 1.93 10.40 9.76
CA LEU A 37 1.34 9.32 8.99
C LEU A 37 0.78 8.30 9.99
N PRO A 38 -0.37 7.65 9.69
CA PRO A 38 -0.82 6.55 10.51
C PRO A 38 0.37 5.59 10.64
N GLY A 39 0.72 5.29 11.88
CA GLY A 39 1.74 4.29 12.15
C GLY A 39 1.38 2.99 11.44
N PRO A 40 2.35 2.09 11.28
CA PRO A 40 2.05 0.80 10.70
C PRO A 40 0.93 0.11 11.49
N PRO A 41 0.11 -0.75 10.85
CA PRO A 41 -1.06 -1.34 11.47
C PRO A 41 -0.73 -1.98 12.82
N PRO A 42 -1.70 -2.09 13.76
CA PRO A 42 -1.50 -2.85 14.99
C PRO A 42 -0.92 -4.24 14.67
N ALA A 43 0.16 -4.62 15.37
CA ALA A 43 0.96 -5.85 15.17
C ALA A 43 1.90 -5.90 13.94
N TRP A 44 2.11 -4.80 13.23
CA TRP A 44 3.18 -4.74 12.22
C TRP A 44 4.56 -4.59 12.88
N GLU A 45 5.46 -5.52 12.59
CA GLU A 45 6.84 -5.50 13.07
C GLU A 45 7.82 -5.35 11.89
N PRO A 46 8.78 -4.40 11.95
CA PRO A 46 9.80 -4.26 10.93
C PRO A 46 10.61 -5.55 10.76
N GLY A 47 10.58 -6.15 9.57
CA GLY A 47 11.33 -7.38 9.27
C GLY A 47 10.61 -8.69 9.60
N SER A 48 9.33 -8.65 10.01
CA SER A 48 8.53 -9.88 10.16
C SER A 48 8.29 -10.54 8.80
N LYS A 49 8.65 -11.82 8.70
CA LYS A 49 8.46 -12.68 7.51
C LYS A 49 7.08 -13.37 7.49
N GLU A 50 6.27 -13.14 8.51
CA GLU A 50 4.97 -13.83 8.68
C GLU A 50 3.88 -13.32 7.74
N THR A 51 4.10 -12.18 7.09
CA THR A 51 3.04 -11.46 6.36
C THR A 51 2.67 -12.08 5.00
N THR A 52 3.30 -13.18 4.57
CA THR A 52 2.95 -13.85 3.30
C THR A 52 2.86 -15.37 3.41
N ALA A 53 3.82 -16.04 4.04
CA ALA A 53 3.82 -17.49 4.18
C ALA A 53 3.27 -17.88 5.57
N GLY A 54 1.94 -17.84 5.73
CA GLY A 54 1.29 -18.28 6.99
C GLY A 54 0.04 -17.51 7.39
N MET A 55 -0.30 -16.42 6.70
CA MET A 55 -1.45 -15.57 7.02
C MET A 55 -2.78 -16.33 7.05
N LEU A 56 -2.90 -17.41 6.27
CA LEU A 56 -4.09 -18.27 6.24
C LEU A 56 -3.89 -19.61 6.94
N ALA A 57 -2.76 -19.86 7.61
CA ALA A 57 -2.49 -21.15 8.26
C ALA A 57 -3.56 -21.48 9.31
N ASN A 58 -4.02 -20.48 10.06
CA ASN A 58 -5.08 -20.63 11.06
C ASN A 58 -6.50 -20.65 10.47
N ALA A 59 -6.65 -20.24 9.20
CA ALA A 59 -7.92 -20.24 8.46
C ALA A 59 -8.00 -21.40 7.46
N TRP A 60 -6.98 -22.26 7.43
CA TRP A 60 -6.88 -23.38 6.51
C TRP A 60 -7.87 -24.46 6.86
N THR A 61 -8.65 -24.89 5.87
CA THR A 61 -9.66 -25.93 6.01
C THR A 61 -9.32 -27.15 5.16
N PRO A 62 -9.89 -28.32 5.47
CA PRO A 62 -9.77 -29.50 4.59
C PRO A 62 -10.33 -29.28 3.18
N GLU A 63 -11.17 -28.25 2.97
CA GLU A 63 -11.67 -27.89 1.65
C GLU A 63 -10.57 -27.22 0.81
N ASP A 64 -9.72 -26.40 1.43
CA ASP A 64 -8.57 -25.78 0.77
C ASP A 64 -7.58 -26.84 0.26
N ASP A 65 -7.37 -27.92 1.02
CA ASP A 65 -6.56 -29.06 0.57
C ASP A 65 -7.15 -29.73 -0.68
N ARG A 66 -8.47 -29.92 -0.73
CA ARG A 66 -9.15 -30.50 -1.89
C ARG A 66 -9.03 -29.62 -3.12
N ILE A 67 -9.23 -28.31 -2.96
CA ILE A 67 -9.10 -27.32 -4.04
C ILE A 67 -7.68 -27.38 -4.63
N LEU A 68 -6.65 -27.44 -3.78
CA LEU A 68 -5.27 -27.50 -4.26
C LEU A 68 -4.92 -28.81 -4.95
N ILE A 69 -5.48 -29.94 -4.50
CA ILE A 69 -5.35 -31.23 -5.18
C ILE A 69 -5.98 -31.15 -6.57
N GLU A 70 -7.21 -30.64 -6.69
CA GLU A 70 -7.90 -30.47 -7.97
C GLU A 70 -7.09 -29.57 -8.93
N ILE A 71 -6.62 -28.41 -8.46
CA ILE A 71 -5.79 -27.51 -9.26
C ILE A 71 -4.52 -28.21 -9.75
N ASN A 72 -3.88 -29.00 -8.91
CA ASN A 72 -2.67 -29.73 -9.28
C ASN A 72 -2.95 -30.82 -10.34
N GLU A 73 -4.07 -31.53 -10.23
CA GLU A 73 -4.52 -32.50 -11.24
C GLU A 73 -4.88 -31.83 -12.56
N ASP A 74 -5.57 -30.69 -12.52
CA ASP A 74 -5.92 -29.91 -13.71
C ASP A 74 -4.67 -29.37 -14.43
N ARG A 75 -3.70 -28.84 -13.67
CA ARG A 75 -2.39 -28.40 -14.21
C ARG A 75 -1.64 -29.55 -14.88
N ARG A 76 -1.60 -30.73 -14.26
CA ARG A 76 -0.97 -31.93 -14.85
C ARG A 76 -1.63 -32.36 -16.14
N ARG A 77 -2.94 -32.14 -16.28
CA ARG A 77 -3.72 -32.42 -17.49
C ARG A 77 -3.70 -31.27 -18.51
N SER A 78 -3.06 -30.14 -18.19
CA SER A 78 -3.11 -28.90 -18.99
C SER A 78 -4.54 -28.40 -19.27
N ALA A 79 -5.44 -28.65 -18.32
CA ALA A 79 -6.79 -28.10 -18.32
C ALA A 79 -6.81 -26.82 -17.47
N PHE A 80 -7.44 -25.77 -17.99
CA PHE A 80 -7.57 -24.49 -17.30
C PHE A 80 -9.05 -24.07 -17.30
N ARG A 81 -9.53 -23.59 -16.15
CA ARG A 81 -10.87 -23.03 -15.98
C ARG A 81 -10.73 -21.56 -15.59
N GLU A 82 -11.67 -20.72 -16.04
CA GLU A 82 -11.77 -19.34 -15.55
C GLU A 82 -12.22 -19.33 -14.09
N ALA A 83 -11.65 -18.41 -13.31
CA ALA A 83 -12.10 -18.19 -11.95
C ALA A 83 -13.46 -17.47 -12.00
N PRO A 84 -14.42 -17.83 -11.14
CA PRO A 84 -15.68 -17.10 -11.01
C PRO A 84 -15.44 -15.67 -10.52
N GLU A 85 -16.26 -14.72 -10.98
CA GLU A 85 -16.27 -13.31 -10.51
C GLU A 85 -16.73 -13.17 -9.05
#